data_AF-A0A1T4QFA2-F1
#
_entry.id   AF-A0A1T4QFA2-F1
#
_cell.length_a   1.000
_cell.length_b   1.000
_cell.length_c   1.000
_cell.angle_alpha   90.00
_cell.angle_beta   90.00
_cell.angle_gamma   90.00
#
_symmetry.space_group_name_H-M   'P 1'
#
loop_
_entity.id
_entity.type
_entity.pdbx_description
1 polymer ?
#
loop_
_entity_poly.entity_id
_entity_poly.type
_entity_poly.pdbx_seq_one_letter_code
_entity_poly.pdbx_strand_id
1 'polypeptide(L)'
;MQGIRFWCQYLKIESYMKDKKYNKFLDFCYKNSVKYISEIDENLLRKYGNEDGVGPGRIQNIRLRLSEIFEDLEKQKYYEELITCKLKNLFYISKDFRELTIGDFLNFDEKEIKLLNISVSLLEKIYDVALNTKPIKEIIKRLEKRFTDDDIQLIIERMEENKTLEEIGLKRGISRERTRQIEIKAKKIIENIFRMYHLNVSLRIECELKDEISLQEVEKKFGKEKIYLVNFLKRNEIFSRPYYVEFLELFLYDKRESFFRIFYSLDLPEILTELEVENLEKTFKKFKWIGIKEIYKIINILGYKKHGKYFLRTNGYRNILEVFFIKEVDTPLRIDEYSIIEIINNINEELDYTLYSEDLGELNSEGLNNLARRLEGLLSRIEGIIMTDSRTYIHIDKIKYDISEFVKIKDEIIKLKPQYIDSIAIYKTLEIRLKEIGIYTDYMFYSLFKYNFSDELNLNTNGNSRVLTIGKQVFNRVEELEKFIKNNGKILEKSFIQDKLGYSTISLNNAIDNSKKIMSFDRSTIGLIDFIIITKDELNYFRKDIEKYSEEGYISIPEFISKIRLDKKYKKFIRKNKINKYFIASYIRYLFPEYKGGCNLLSKK
;
A
#
# COMPACT_ATOMS: atom_id res chain seq x y z
N MET A 1 -15.36 -29.10 41.63
CA MET A 1 -14.31 -28.33 42.34
C MET A 1 -12.87 -28.73 41.99
N GLN A 2 -12.52 -30.00 41.76
CA GLN A 2 -11.14 -30.38 41.42
C GLN A 2 -10.63 -29.81 40.08
N GLY A 3 -11.48 -29.74 39.04
CA GLY A 3 -11.10 -29.15 37.75
C GLY A 3 -10.67 -27.68 37.84
N ILE A 4 -11.48 -26.81 38.47
CA ILE A 4 -11.21 -25.35 38.57
C ILE A 4 -9.91 -25.04 39.32
N ARG A 5 -9.58 -25.80 40.37
CA ARG A 5 -8.30 -25.67 41.08
C ARG A 5 -7.11 -26.06 40.20
N PHE A 6 -7.26 -27.06 39.34
CA PHE A 6 -6.23 -27.44 38.37
C PHE A 6 -5.96 -26.31 37.37
N TRP A 7 -6.99 -25.65 36.84
CA TRP A 7 -6.80 -24.55 35.86
C TRP A 7 -6.01 -23.37 36.44
N CYS A 8 -6.13 -23.11 37.74
CA CYS A 8 -5.47 -21.98 38.41
C CYS A 8 -3.93 -22.04 38.41
N GLN A 9 -3.33 -23.19 38.09
CA GLN A 9 -1.88 -23.32 37.98
C GLN A 9 -1.30 -22.74 36.69
N TYR A 10 -2.14 -22.36 35.74
CA TYR A 10 -1.73 -21.71 34.48
C TYR A 10 -2.19 -20.24 34.41
N LEU A 11 -2.89 -19.74 35.43
CA LEU A 11 -3.41 -18.37 35.46
C LEU A 11 -2.44 -17.43 36.16
N LYS A 12 -1.78 -16.57 35.38
CA LYS A 12 -0.85 -15.56 35.93
C LYS A 12 -1.58 -14.53 36.77
N ILE A 13 -1.11 -14.27 37.99
CA ILE A 13 -1.74 -13.34 38.94
C ILE A 13 -1.88 -11.93 38.33
N GLU A 14 -0.86 -11.47 37.62
CA GLU A 14 -0.84 -10.16 36.94
C GLU A 14 -1.94 -10.00 35.88
N SER A 15 -2.41 -11.09 35.27
CA SER A 15 -3.46 -11.06 34.27
C SER A 15 -4.84 -10.74 34.88
N TYR A 16 -5.05 -11.13 36.14
CA TYR A 16 -6.34 -11.08 36.82
C TYR A 16 -6.44 -10.02 37.93
N MET A 17 -5.30 -9.48 38.38
CA MET A 17 -5.21 -8.46 39.43
C MET A 17 -4.60 -7.14 38.91
N LYS A 18 -5.09 -6.64 37.76
CA LYS A 18 -4.54 -5.47 37.03
C LYS A 18 -4.82 -4.11 37.67
N ASP A 19 -5.77 -4.01 38.60
CA ASP A 19 -6.10 -2.72 39.22
C ASP A 19 -4.99 -2.24 40.16
N LYS A 20 -4.78 -0.92 40.19
CA LYS A 20 -3.78 -0.27 41.07
C LYS A 20 -3.90 -0.67 42.54
N LYS A 21 -5.11 -1.02 43.01
CA LYS A 21 -5.34 -1.49 44.38
C LYS A 21 -4.59 -2.78 44.72
N TYR A 22 -4.19 -3.56 43.72
CA TYR A 22 -3.44 -4.81 43.87
C TYR A 22 -1.93 -4.69 43.66
N ASN A 23 -1.40 -3.54 43.23
CA ASN A 23 0.03 -3.39 42.91
C ASN A 23 0.95 -3.87 44.03
N LYS A 24 0.64 -3.52 45.28
CA LYS A 24 1.44 -3.94 46.44
C LYS A 24 1.42 -5.46 46.66
N PHE A 25 0.30 -6.11 46.33
CA PHE A 25 0.21 -7.57 46.35
C PHE A 25 0.99 -8.18 45.20
N LEU A 26 0.93 -7.61 43.99
CA LEU A 26 1.75 -8.04 42.86
C LEU A 26 3.25 -7.91 43.15
N ASP A 27 3.68 -6.81 43.76
CA ASP A 27 5.07 -6.60 44.18
C ASP A 27 5.49 -7.65 45.23
N PHE A 28 4.61 -7.96 46.17
CA PHE A 28 4.83 -9.02 47.16
C PHE A 28 4.94 -10.40 46.50
N CYS A 29 4.05 -10.74 45.57
CA CYS A 29 4.09 -11.99 44.83
C CYS A 29 5.37 -12.09 44.01
N TYR A 30 5.78 -11.02 43.34
CA TYR A 30 7.03 -10.96 42.58
C TYR A 30 8.25 -11.23 43.46
N LYS A 31 8.34 -10.59 44.64
CA LYS A 31 9.41 -10.82 45.63
C LYS A 31 9.44 -12.26 46.14
N ASN A 32 8.28 -12.90 46.27
CA ASN A 32 8.14 -14.27 46.76
C ASN A 32 8.09 -15.32 45.63
N SER A 33 8.42 -14.93 44.39
CA SER A 33 8.39 -15.81 43.20
C SER A 33 7.05 -16.48 42.92
N VAL A 34 5.95 -15.89 43.39
CA VAL A 34 4.58 -16.38 43.17
C VAL A 34 4.08 -15.79 41.85
N LYS A 35 3.76 -16.67 40.90
CA LYS A 35 3.39 -16.31 39.53
C LYS A 35 1.92 -16.64 39.21
N TYR A 36 1.38 -17.71 39.79
CA TYR A 36 0.09 -18.29 39.44
C TYR A 36 -0.95 -18.20 40.56
N ILE A 37 -2.22 -18.13 40.19
CA ILE A 37 -3.35 -18.03 41.15
C ILE A 37 -3.36 -19.22 42.11
N SER A 38 -3.03 -20.43 41.65
CA SER A 38 -2.99 -21.64 42.51
C SER A 38 -1.95 -21.58 43.62
N GLU A 39 -0.92 -20.74 43.48
CA GLU A 39 0.14 -20.57 44.47
C GLU A 39 -0.29 -19.65 45.63
N ILE A 40 -1.46 -19.02 45.52
CA ILE A 40 -2.02 -18.17 46.57
C ILE A 40 -2.80 -19.04 47.56
N ASP A 41 -2.16 -19.41 48.67
CA ASP A 41 -2.78 -20.08 49.80
C ASP A 41 -2.95 -19.13 50.99
N GLU A 42 -3.60 -19.60 52.06
CA GLU A 42 -3.79 -18.77 53.26
C GLU A 42 -2.48 -18.47 54.00
N ASN A 43 -1.44 -19.27 53.82
CA ASN A 43 -0.14 -18.97 54.40
C ASN A 43 0.51 -17.78 53.69
N LEU A 44 0.40 -17.71 52.36
CA LEU A 44 0.87 -16.59 51.56
C LEU A 44 0.09 -15.32 51.89
N LEU A 45 -1.24 -15.42 52.03
CA LEU A 45 -2.08 -14.27 52.43
C LEU A 45 -1.77 -13.78 53.84
N ARG A 46 -1.47 -14.68 54.78
CA ARG A 46 -0.98 -14.31 56.12
C ARG A 46 0.37 -13.60 56.05
N LYS A 47 1.32 -14.09 55.25
CA LYS A 47 2.62 -13.44 55.04
C LYS A 47 2.45 -12.04 54.45
N TYR A 48 1.60 -11.89 53.43
CA TYR A 48 1.27 -10.59 52.85
C TYR A 48 0.58 -9.67 53.87
N GLY A 49 -0.25 -10.22 54.74
CA GLY A 49 -0.90 -9.47 55.81
C GLY A 49 0.05 -8.87 56.86
N ASN A 50 1.26 -9.41 56.97
CA ASN A 50 2.31 -8.90 57.86
C ASN A 50 3.22 -7.86 57.18
N GLU A 51 3.01 -7.53 55.90
CA GLU A 51 3.77 -6.49 55.22
C GLU A 51 3.33 -5.10 55.67
N ASP A 52 4.29 -4.20 55.85
CA ASP A 52 4.05 -2.82 56.25
C ASP A 52 3.02 -2.15 55.33
N GLY A 53 1.98 -1.54 55.89
CA GLY A 53 0.92 -0.87 55.13
C GLY A 53 -0.02 -1.81 54.37
N VAL A 54 -0.18 -3.05 54.84
CA VAL A 54 -1.23 -3.99 54.43
C VAL A 54 -2.21 -4.21 55.58
N GLY A 55 -3.39 -3.59 55.49
CA GLY A 55 -4.48 -3.81 56.46
C GLY A 55 -5.41 -4.97 56.07
N PRO A 56 -6.26 -5.44 56.99
CA PRO A 56 -7.19 -6.55 56.75
C PRO A 56 -8.11 -6.33 55.55
N GLY A 57 -8.51 -5.08 55.26
CA GLY A 57 -9.30 -4.75 54.07
C GLY A 57 -8.59 -5.05 52.74
N ARG A 58 -7.25 -5.00 52.68
CA ARG A 58 -6.49 -5.37 51.47
C ARG A 58 -6.47 -6.88 51.26
N ILE A 59 -6.31 -7.65 52.33
CA ILE A 59 -6.40 -9.12 52.29
C ILE A 59 -7.81 -9.53 51.86
N GLN A 60 -8.83 -8.90 52.44
CA GLN A 60 -10.22 -9.17 52.07
C GLN A 60 -10.50 -8.85 50.60
N ASN A 61 -9.95 -7.76 50.06
CA ASN A 61 -10.06 -7.44 48.64
C ASN A 61 -9.40 -8.49 47.73
N ILE A 62 -8.31 -9.13 48.17
CA ILE A 62 -7.68 -10.23 47.44
C ILE A 62 -8.56 -11.48 47.52
N ARG A 63 -9.08 -11.82 48.70
CA ARG A 63 -10.00 -12.95 48.87
C ARG A 63 -11.26 -12.80 48.02
N LEU A 64 -11.88 -11.62 48.04
CA LEU A 64 -13.02 -11.30 47.17
C LEU A 64 -12.64 -11.45 45.71
N ARG A 65 -11.48 -10.94 45.29
CA ARG A 65 -11.03 -11.06 43.90
C ARG A 65 -10.77 -12.50 43.49
N LEU A 66 -10.18 -13.31 44.36
CA LEU A 66 -9.99 -14.74 44.13
C LEU A 66 -11.34 -15.44 44.02
N SER A 67 -12.28 -15.14 44.92
CA SER A 67 -13.66 -15.67 44.85
C SER A 67 -14.36 -15.28 43.55
N GLU A 68 -14.24 -14.03 43.10
CA GLU A 68 -14.76 -13.57 41.80
C GLU A 68 -14.13 -14.34 40.65
N ILE A 69 -12.80 -14.58 40.67
CA ILE A 69 -12.12 -15.37 39.64
C ILE A 69 -12.64 -16.81 39.64
N PHE A 70 -12.80 -17.43 40.81
CA PHE A 70 -13.35 -18.78 40.91
C PHE A 70 -14.80 -18.86 40.46
N GLU A 71 -15.63 -17.89 40.83
CA GLU A 71 -17.01 -17.79 40.36
C GLU A 71 -17.09 -17.52 38.85
N ASP A 72 -16.23 -16.68 38.30
CA ASP A 72 -16.16 -16.42 36.86
C ASP A 72 -15.76 -17.69 36.11
N LEU A 73 -14.82 -18.48 36.65
CA LEU A 73 -14.43 -19.79 36.13
C LEU A 73 -15.56 -20.82 36.24
N GLU A 74 -16.32 -20.81 37.34
CA GLU A 74 -17.50 -21.68 37.53
C GLU A 74 -18.65 -21.31 36.60
N LYS A 75 -18.91 -20.01 36.41
CA LYS A 75 -19.92 -19.48 35.49
C LYS A 75 -19.54 -19.74 34.03
N GLN A 76 -18.25 -19.83 33.72
CA GLN A 76 -17.78 -20.18 32.38
C GLN A 76 -18.12 -21.60 31.95
N LYS A 77 -18.54 -22.47 32.87
CA LYS A 77 -19.12 -23.78 32.55
C LYS A 77 -20.44 -23.67 31.76
N TYR A 78 -21.14 -22.54 31.83
CA TYR A 78 -22.33 -22.25 31.01
C TYR A 78 -22.01 -21.55 29.68
N TYR A 79 -20.72 -21.33 29.38
CA TYR A 79 -20.23 -20.68 28.15
C TYR A 79 -19.78 -21.67 27.07
N GLU A 80 -20.07 -22.97 27.27
CA GLU A 80 -19.67 -24.10 26.42
C GLU A 80 -20.12 -24.00 24.95
N GLU A 81 -21.09 -23.14 24.61
CA GLU A 81 -21.61 -22.98 23.24
C GLU A 81 -21.01 -21.79 22.45
N LEU A 82 -20.43 -20.76 23.11
CA LEU A 82 -20.06 -19.50 22.45
C LEU A 82 -18.64 -19.45 21.87
N ILE A 83 -17.76 -20.38 22.27
CA ILE A 83 -16.36 -20.43 21.82
C ILE A 83 -16.01 -21.84 21.31
N THR A 84 -16.92 -22.51 20.60
CA THR A 84 -16.62 -23.80 19.99
C THR A 84 -15.85 -23.59 18.68
N CYS A 85 -14.55 -23.37 18.81
CA CYS A 85 -13.62 -23.24 17.69
C CYS A 85 -12.50 -24.28 17.81
N LYS A 86 -12.12 -24.91 16.68
CA LYS A 86 -11.00 -25.85 16.64
C LYS A 86 -9.70 -25.13 16.99
N LEU A 87 -9.03 -25.55 18.07
CA LEU A 87 -7.80 -24.92 18.57
C LEU A 87 -6.69 -24.80 17.52
N LYS A 88 -6.59 -25.80 16.63
CA LYS A 88 -5.63 -25.79 15.51
C LYS A 88 -5.79 -24.56 14.59
N ASN A 89 -7.02 -24.04 14.44
CA ASN A 89 -7.30 -22.89 13.58
C ASN A 89 -6.89 -21.56 14.24
N LEU A 90 -6.73 -21.53 15.56
CA LEU A 90 -6.35 -20.33 16.32
C LEU A 90 -4.85 -20.26 16.60
N PHE A 91 -4.21 -21.40 16.86
CA PHE A 91 -2.85 -21.46 17.40
C PHE A 91 -1.83 -22.16 16.51
N TYR A 92 -2.20 -22.56 15.27
CA TYR A 92 -1.30 -23.24 14.32
C TYR A 92 -0.55 -24.44 14.95
N ILE A 93 -1.26 -25.24 15.74
CA ILE A 93 -0.70 -26.39 16.49
C ILE A 93 -0.52 -27.61 15.56
N SER A 94 0.34 -28.56 15.95
CA SER A 94 0.66 -29.80 15.22
C SER A 94 -0.55 -30.63 14.77
N LYS A 95 -0.31 -31.56 13.83
CA LYS A 95 -1.31 -32.44 13.19
C LYS A 95 -2.09 -33.35 14.16
N ASP A 96 -1.71 -33.43 15.44
CA ASP A 96 -2.27 -34.38 16.41
C ASP A 96 -3.49 -33.83 17.17
N PHE A 97 -3.74 -32.52 17.12
CA PHE A 97 -4.90 -31.86 17.75
C PHE A 97 -6.13 -31.77 16.84
N ARG A 98 -6.20 -32.62 15.81
CA ARG A 98 -7.31 -32.53 14.87
C ARG A 98 -8.61 -32.86 15.60
N GLU A 99 -9.42 -31.82 15.78
CA GLU A 99 -10.82 -31.81 16.30
C GLU A 99 -11.02 -31.30 17.72
N LEU A 100 -9.96 -31.02 18.48
CA LEU A 100 -10.10 -30.40 19.79
C LEU A 100 -10.64 -28.96 19.69
N THR A 101 -11.77 -28.69 20.35
CA THR A 101 -12.33 -27.34 20.46
C THR A 101 -11.88 -26.65 21.74
N ILE A 102 -12.04 -25.31 21.83
CA ILE A 102 -11.80 -24.60 23.10
C ILE A 102 -12.76 -25.10 24.19
N GLY A 103 -14.01 -25.40 23.85
CA GLY A 103 -14.99 -25.95 24.80
C GLY A 103 -14.53 -27.29 25.38
N ASP A 104 -14.10 -28.21 24.52
CA ASP A 104 -13.54 -29.50 24.95
C ASP A 104 -12.31 -29.29 25.83
N PHE A 105 -11.42 -28.40 25.40
CA PHE A 105 -10.19 -28.11 26.14
C PHE A 105 -10.48 -27.57 27.54
N LEU A 106 -11.43 -26.65 27.72
CA LEU A 106 -11.80 -26.13 29.04
C LEU A 106 -12.37 -27.21 29.98
N ASN A 107 -12.83 -28.33 29.44
CA ASN A 107 -13.39 -29.45 30.19
C ASN A 107 -12.37 -30.55 30.51
N PHE A 108 -11.13 -30.42 30.03
CA PHE A 108 -10.11 -31.44 30.26
C PHE A 108 -9.64 -31.52 31.72
N ASP A 109 -9.38 -32.72 32.21
CA ASP A 109 -8.72 -32.93 33.48
C ASP A 109 -7.19 -32.84 33.36
N GLU A 110 -6.51 -32.99 34.51
CA GLU A 110 -5.06 -32.95 34.57
C GLU A 110 -4.35 -33.97 33.68
N LYS A 111 -4.92 -35.17 33.59
CA LYS A 111 -4.34 -36.26 32.81
C LYS A 111 -4.51 -35.97 31.33
N GLU A 112 -5.69 -35.51 30.94
CA GLU A 112 -6.01 -35.13 29.56
C GLU A 112 -5.11 -33.99 29.08
N ILE A 113 -4.89 -32.95 29.90
CA ILE A 113 -3.97 -31.84 29.57
C ILE A 113 -2.51 -32.31 29.44
N LYS A 114 -2.06 -33.22 30.31
CA LYS A 114 -0.69 -33.78 30.21
C LYS A 114 -0.49 -34.62 28.95
N LEU A 115 -1.52 -35.33 28.49
CA LEU A 115 -1.48 -36.12 27.26
C LEU A 115 -1.36 -35.27 25.99
N LEU A 116 -1.73 -33.99 26.05
CA LEU A 116 -1.60 -33.06 24.91
C LEU A 116 -0.15 -32.73 24.55
N ASN A 117 0.82 -32.97 25.44
CA ASN A 117 2.25 -32.74 25.19
C ASN A 117 2.58 -31.33 24.64
N ILE A 118 1.89 -30.30 25.14
CA ILE A 118 2.08 -28.91 24.76
C ILE A 118 2.88 -28.14 25.81
N SER A 119 3.71 -27.20 25.35
CA SER A 119 4.50 -26.37 26.25
C SER A 119 3.61 -25.56 27.20
N VAL A 120 4.06 -25.35 28.44
CA VAL A 120 3.39 -24.50 29.44
C VAL A 120 3.07 -23.11 28.86
N SER A 121 3.99 -22.54 28.07
CA SER A 121 3.78 -21.22 27.44
C SER A 121 2.64 -21.18 26.43
N LEU A 122 2.38 -22.29 25.73
CA LEU A 122 1.28 -22.40 24.77
C LEU A 122 -0.04 -22.69 25.49
N LEU A 123 0.00 -23.53 26.53
CA LEU A 123 -1.12 -23.73 27.45
C LEU A 123 -1.59 -22.39 28.01
N GLU A 124 -0.70 -21.59 28.61
CA GLU A 124 -1.04 -20.25 29.13
C GLU A 124 -1.76 -19.37 28.09
N LYS A 125 -1.33 -19.40 26.81
CA LYS A 125 -1.97 -18.63 25.74
C LYS A 125 -3.35 -19.16 25.37
N ILE A 126 -3.52 -20.48 25.28
CA ILE A 126 -4.81 -21.10 24.98
C ILE A 126 -5.81 -20.74 26.09
N TYR A 127 -5.37 -20.82 27.34
CA TYR A 127 -6.16 -20.46 28.51
C TYR A 127 -6.55 -18.98 28.51
N ASP A 128 -5.58 -18.08 28.30
CA ASP A 128 -5.84 -16.63 28.25
C ASP A 128 -6.92 -16.31 27.22
N VAL A 129 -6.80 -16.86 26.01
CA VAL A 129 -7.79 -16.69 24.95
C VAL A 129 -9.14 -17.31 25.34
N ALA A 130 -9.17 -18.55 25.82
CA ALA A 130 -10.41 -19.24 26.16
C ALA A 130 -11.20 -18.54 27.28
N LEU A 131 -10.50 -18.02 28.28
CA LEU A 131 -11.13 -17.38 29.44
C LEU A 131 -11.50 -15.92 29.19
N ASN A 132 -10.68 -15.19 28.45
CA ASN A 132 -10.86 -13.75 28.29
C ASN A 132 -11.62 -13.36 27.01
N THR A 133 -11.72 -14.24 26.01
CA THR A 133 -12.52 -13.95 24.80
C THR A 133 -14.00 -13.79 25.18
N LYS A 134 -14.61 -12.69 24.75
CA LYS A 134 -16.05 -12.41 24.94
C LYS A 134 -16.74 -12.17 23.59
N PRO A 135 -18.05 -12.44 23.45
CA PRO A 135 -18.81 -12.08 22.27
C PRO A 135 -18.72 -10.60 21.98
N ILE A 136 -18.73 -10.21 20.70
CA ILE A 136 -18.57 -8.82 20.24
C ILE A 136 -19.58 -7.91 20.95
N LYS A 137 -20.84 -8.35 21.09
CA LYS A 137 -21.89 -7.60 21.79
C LYS A 137 -21.55 -7.33 23.26
N GLU A 138 -20.90 -8.26 23.96
CA GLU A 138 -20.47 -8.06 25.34
C GLU A 138 -19.25 -7.15 25.42
N ILE A 139 -18.29 -7.29 24.50
CA ILE A 139 -17.12 -6.40 24.39
C ILE A 139 -17.59 -4.94 24.22
N ILE A 140 -18.54 -4.70 23.31
CA ILE A 140 -19.14 -3.38 23.07
C ILE A 140 -19.82 -2.86 24.34
N LYS A 141 -20.65 -3.66 25.02
CA LYS A 141 -21.28 -3.26 26.29
C LYS A 141 -20.27 -2.89 27.37
N ARG A 142 -19.16 -3.63 27.47
CA ARG A 142 -18.08 -3.33 28.44
C ARG A 142 -17.34 -2.05 28.07
N LEU A 143 -17.23 -1.75 26.79
CA LEU A 143 -16.65 -0.52 26.26
C LEU A 143 -17.50 0.70 26.59
N GLU A 144 -18.81 0.61 26.35
CA GLU A 144 -19.76 1.69 26.67
C GLU A 144 -19.77 2.02 28.16
N LYS A 145 -19.71 1.02 29.04
CA LYS A 145 -19.62 1.23 30.50
C LYS A 145 -18.36 1.99 30.95
N ARG A 146 -17.34 2.11 30.10
CA ARG A 146 -16.09 2.83 30.40
C ARG A 146 -16.07 4.25 29.85
N PHE A 147 -17.02 4.60 29.00
CA PHE A 147 -17.14 5.90 28.39
C PHE A 147 -18.29 6.71 29.01
N THR A 148 -18.12 8.02 29.04
CA THR A 148 -19.25 8.93 29.19
C THR A 148 -19.91 9.14 27.83
N ASP A 149 -21.17 9.58 27.81
CA ASP A 149 -21.86 9.93 26.56
C ASP A 149 -21.09 11.00 25.77
N ASP A 150 -20.47 11.94 26.47
CA ASP A 150 -19.59 12.96 25.91
C ASP A 150 -18.35 12.40 25.19
N ASP A 151 -17.73 11.36 25.77
CA ASP A 151 -16.59 10.66 25.16
C ASP A 151 -17.05 9.91 23.91
N ILE A 152 -18.21 9.24 23.95
CA ILE A 152 -18.80 8.52 22.80
C ILE A 152 -19.08 9.50 21.66
N GLN A 153 -19.73 10.62 21.97
CA GLN A 153 -20.05 11.64 20.97
C GLN A 153 -18.79 12.20 20.31
N LEU A 154 -17.68 12.32 21.05
CA LEU A 154 -16.41 12.81 20.49
C LEU A 154 -15.85 11.83 19.48
N ILE A 155 -15.93 10.55 19.79
CA ILE A 155 -15.47 9.49 18.90
C ILE A 155 -16.37 9.46 17.66
N ILE A 156 -17.70 9.58 17.78
CA ILE A 156 -18.61 9.66 16.64
C ILE A 156 -18.26 10.85 15.73
N GLU A 157 -18.15 12.06 16.28
CA GLU A 157 -17.76 13.27 15.52
C GLU A 157 -16.42 13.08 14.80
N ARG A 158 -15.49 12.35 15.42
CA ARG A 158 -14.16 12.12 14.86
C ARG A 158 -14.10 10.99 13.84
N MET A 159 -14.93 9.95 13.97
CA MET A 159 -14.84 8.70 13.22
C MET A 159 -15.90 8.57 12.13
N GLU A 160 -17.06 9.19 12.30
CA GLU A 160 -18.17 9.17 11.33
C GLU A 160 -18.29 10.52 10.61
N GLU A 161 -18.25 11.62 11.36
CA GLU A 161 -18.42 12.96 10.78
C GLU A 161 -17.10 13.56 10.23
N ASN A 162 -15.97 12.86 10.39
CA ASN A 162 -14.63 13.27 9.96
C ASN A 162 -14.17 14.66 10.46
N LYS A 163 -14.76 15.18 11.54
CA LYS A 163 -14.42 16.49 12.10
C LYS A 163 -13.00 16.51 12.64
N THR A 164 -12.32 17.64 12.45
CA THR A 164 -11.02 17.94 13.03
C THR A 164 -11.14 18.17 14.54
N LEU A 165 -10.02 18.02 15.27
CA LEU A 165 -9.98 18.31 16.71
C LEU A 165 -10.30 19.76 17.05
N GLU A 166 -10.08 20.67 16.08
CA GLU A 166 -10.38 22.08 16.21
C GLU A 166 -11.88 22.36 16.12
N GLU A 167 -12.55 21.79 15.11
CA GLU A 167 -14.02 21.88 14.97
C GLU A 167 -14.75 21.27 16.18
N ILE A 168 -14.27 20.11 16.66
CA ILE A 168 -14.82 19.47 17.86
C ILE A 168 -14.60 20.35 19.10
N GLY A 169 -13.41 20.94 19.24
CA GLY A 169 -13.09 21.84 20.35
C GLY A 169 -13.98 23.08 20.38
N LEU A 170 -14.16 23.72 19.22
CA LEU A 170 -15.05 24.87 19.04
C LEU A 170 -16.51 24.52 19.39
N LYS A 171 -17.02 23.40 18.87
CA LYS A 171 -18.39 22.93 19.15
C LYS A 171 -18.64 22.69 20.64
N ARG A 172 -17.60 22.29 21.38
CA ARG A 172 -17.67 21.93 22.79
C ARG A 172 -17.20 23.02 23.75
N GLY A 173 -16.77 24.17 23.23
CA GLY A 173 -16.21 25.26 24.05
C GLY A 173 -14.91 24.86 24.79
N ILE A 174 -14.13 23.92 24.25
CA ILE A 174 -12.85 23.47 24.84
C ILE A 174 -11.69 23.68 23.87
N SER A 175 -10.48 23.80 24.41
CA SER A 175 -9.29 23.95 23.58
C SER A 175 -9.02 22.68 22.75
N ARG A 176 -8.44 22.85 21.55
CA ARG A 176 -7.98 21.74 20.70
C ARG A 176 -7.09 20.74 21.45
N GLU A 177 -6.23 21.23 22.35
CA GLU A 177 -5.36 20.38 23.16
C GLU A 177 -6.16 19.54 24.17
N ARG A 178 -7.21 20.11 24.76
CA ARG A 178 -8.11 19.35 25.63
C ARG A 178 -8.87 18.27 24.85
N THR A 179 -9.38 18.60 23.65
CA THR A 179 -10.00 17.63 22.74
C THR A 179 -9.04 16.49 22.39
N ARG A 180 -7.78 16.82 22.08
CA ARG A 180 -6.72 15.82 21.81
C ARG A 180 -6.48 14.87 22.99
N GLN A 181 -6.46 15.40 24.22
CA GLN A 181 -6.28 14.58 25.41
C GLN A 181 -7.44 13.59 25.60
N ILE A 182 -8.67 14.04 25.35
CA ILE A 182 -9.87 13.18 25.42
C ILE A 182 -9.81 12.10 24.34
N GLU A 183 -9.49 12.45 23.08
CA GLU A 183 -9.31 11.47 22.00
C GLU A 183 -8.27 10.40 22.37
N ILE A 184 -7.09 10.81 22.85
CA ILE A 184 -6.03 9.88 23.25
C ILE A 184 -6.48 8.95 24.38
N LYS A 185 -7.18 9.49 25.38
CA LYS A 185 -7.72 8.70 26.49
C LYS A 185 -8.72 7.67 25.95
N ALA A 186 -9.61 8.10 25.05
CA ALA A 186 -10.62 7.24 24.47
C ALA A 186 -10.00 6.11 23.63
N LYS A 187 -9.06 6.42 22.74
CA LYS A 187 -8.33 5.41 21.96
C LYS A 187 -7.70 4.35 22.86
N LYS A 188 -7.03 4.76 23.93
CA LYS A 188 -6.42 3.83 24.90
C LYS A 188 -7.45 2.93 25.59
N ILE A 189 -8.64 3.44 25.89
CA ILE A 189 -9.72 2.63 26.48
C ILE A 189 -10.19 1.58 25.47
N ILE A 190 -10.46 1.98 24.22
CA ILE A 190 -10.89 1.07 23.16
C ILE A 190 -9.83 -0.03 22.95
N GLU A 191 -8.58 0.37 22.74
CA GLU A 191 -7.44 -0.54 22.55
C GLU A 191 -7.30 -1.54 23.71
N ASN A 192 -7.38 -1.06 24.95
CA ASN A 192 -7.25 -1.91 26.12
C ASN A 192 -8.38 -2.93 26.23
N ILE A 193 -9.61 -2.54 25.94
CA ILE A 193 -10.78 -3.43 26.01
C ILE A 193 -10.73 -4.46 24.88
N PHE A 194 -10.45 -4.02 23.66
CA PHE A 194 -10.33 -4.94 22.51
C PHE A 194 -9.21 -5.95 22.71
N ARG A 195 -8.07 -5.54 23.28
CA ARG A 195 -6.97 -6.44 23.63
C ARG A 195 -7.32 -7.36 24.79
N MET A 196 -7.90 -6.82 25.87
CA MET A 196 -8.21 -7.58 27.09
C MET A 196 -9.22 -8.69 26.83
N TYR A 197 -10.19 -8.46 25.93
CA TYR A 197 -11.24 -9.44 25.62
C TYR A 197 -11.07 -10.11 24.25
N HIS A 198 -9.85 -10.04 23.69
CA HIS A 198 -9.49 -10.66 22.41
C HIS A 198 -10.50 -10.45 21.28
N LEU A 199 -10.89 -9.19 21.00
CA LEU A 199 -11.84 -8.85 19.94
C LEU A 199 -11.49 -9.52 18.60
N ASN A 200 -10.21 -9.64 18.31
CA ASN A 200 -9.70 -10.31 17.11
C ASN A 200 -10.11 -11.79 17.03
N VAL A 201 -10.09 -12.49 18.16
CA VAL A 201 -10.52 -13.88 18.25
C VAL A 201 -12.04 -13.94 18.15
N SER A 202 -12.75 -13.05 18.84
CA SER A 202 -14.23 -12.96 18.77
C SER A 202 -14.71 -12.73 17.34
N LEU A 203 -14.12 -11.78 16.62
CA LEU A 203 -14.43 -11.52 15.21
C LEU A 203 -14.14 -12.74 14.35
N ARG A 204 -13.02 -13.44 14.57
CA ARG A 204 -12.69 -14.64 13.82
C ARG A 204 -13.71 -15.75 14.07
N ILE A 205 -14.10 -16.00 15.32
CA ILE A 205 -15.08 -17.03 15.69
C ILE A 205 -16.45 -16.67 15.11
N GLU A 206 -16.93 -15.46 15.36
CA GLU A 206 -18.28 -15.04 14.97
C GLU A 206 -18.45 -14.85 13.46
N CYS A 207 -17.34 -14.75 12.71
CA CYS A 207 -17.30 -14.71 11.25
C CYS A 207 -16.69 -15.99 10.64
N GLU A 208 -16.94 -17.14 11.26
CA GLU A 208 -16.71 -18.47 10.67
C GLU A 208 -15.24 -18.80 10.33
N LEU A 209 -14.30 -18.22 11.06
CA LEU A 209 -12.86 -18.49 10.97
C LEU A 209 -12.22 -18.23 9.61
N LYS A 210 -12.84 -17.37 8.79
CA LYS A 210 -12.31 -16.94 7.49
C LYS A 210 -10.95 -16.22 7.66
N ASP A 211 -10.12 -16.26 6.61
CA ASP A 211 -8.83 -15.53 6.58
C ASP A 211 -9.05 -14.00 6.45
N GLU A 212 -10.24 -13.63 6.00
CA GLU A 212 -10.74 -12.31 5.67
C GLU A 212 -12.19 -12.14 6.14
N ILE A 213 -12.58 -10.91 6.46
CA ILE A 213 -13.97 -10.56 6.78
C ILE A 213 -14.34 -9.29 6.01
N SER A 214 -15.50 -9.27 5.37
CA SER A 214 -15.99 -8.07 4.69
C SER A 214 -16.35 -6.96 5.68
N LEU A 215 -16.24 -5.71 5.25
CA LEU A 215 -16.68 -4.56 6.04
C LEU A 215 -18.14 -4.72 6.50
N GLN A 216 -19.01 -5.18 5.60
CA GLN A 216 -20.44 -5.40 5.88
C GLN A 216 -20.68 -6.44 6.97
N GLU A 217 -19.90 -7.53 6.99
CA GLU A 217 -19.98 -8.53 8.07
C GLU A 217 -19.59 -7.91 9.42
N VAL A 218 -18.52 -7.11 9.47
CA VAL A 218 -18.10 -6.43 10.70
C VAL A 218 -19.16 -5.43 11.17
N GLU A 219 -19.70 -4.60 10.27
CA GLU A 219 -20.78 -3.65 10.58
C GLU A 219 -22.02 -4.34 11.11
N LYS A 220 -22.39 -5.48 10.53
CA LYS A 220 -23.52 -6.30 11.00
C LYS A 220 -23.28 -6.83 12.41
N LYS A 221 -22.06 -7.27 12.74
CA LYS A 221 -21.71 -7.79 14.08
C LYS A 221 -21.65 -6.70 15.15
N PHE A 222 -21.17 -5.52 14.79
CA PHE A 222 -21.11 -4.37 15.71
C PHE A 222 -22.47 -3.70 15.90
N GLY A 223 -23.32 -3.69 14.86
CA GLY A 223 -24.60 -3.01 14.84
C GLY A 223 -24.49 -1.57 14.33
N LYS A 224 -25.57 -1.09 13.70
CA LYS A 224 -25.61 0.22 13.02
C LYS A 224 -25.27 1.40 13.93
N GLU A 225 -25.64 1.35 15.21
CA GLU A 225 -25.36 2.42 16.17
C GLU A 225 -23.89 2.48 16.61
N LYS A 226 -23.07 1.50 16.24
CA LYS A 226 -21.68 1.34 16.68
C LYS A 226 -20.69 1.42 15.52
N ILE A 227 -21.10 2.02 14.40
CA ILE A 227 -20.26 2.19 13.20
C ILE A 227 -18.97 2.96 13.53
N TYR A 228 -19.00 3.91 14.46
CA TYR A 228 -17.80 4.63 14.91
C TYR A 228 -16.68 3.68 15.41
N LEU A 229 -17.00 2.53 15.99
CA LEU A 229 -16.02 1.52 16.39
C LEU A 229 -15.45 0.77 15.18
N VAL A 230 -16.27 0.50 14.17
CA VAL A 230 -15.82 -0.08 12.90
C VAL A 230 -14.89 0.89 12.17
N ASN A 231 -15.27 2.16 12.10
CA ASN A 231 -14.42 3.23 11.55
C ASN A 231 -13.13 3.41 12.36
N PHE A 232 -13.16 3.18 13.67
CA PHE A 232 -11.95 3.11 14.48
C PHE A 232 -11.04 1.94 14.06
N LEU A 233 -11.58 0.73 13.87
CA LEU A 233 -10.82 -0.43 13.37
C LEU A 233 -10.22 -0.18 11.98
N LYS A 234 -10.95 0.49 11.08
CA LYS A 234 -10.49 0.84 9.72
C LYS A 234 -9.21 1.68 9.71
N ARG A 235 -8.93 2.42 10.79
CA ARG A 235 -7.69 3.24 10.90
C ARG A 235 -6.42 2.41 11.09
N ASN A 236 -6.53 1.12 11.39
CA ASN A 236 -5.39 0.24 11.62
C ASN A 236 -4.42 0.76 12.71
N GLU A 237 -4.94 1.51 13.68
CA GLU A 237 -4.16 2.06 14.79
C GLU A 237 -3.86 1.00 15.86
N ILE A 238 -4.74 -0.01 15.99
CA ILE A 238 -4.56 -1.12 16.93
C ILE A 238 -3.78 -2.25 16.24
N PHE A 239 -2.63 -2.62 16.79
CA PHE A 239 -1.77 -3.67 16.25
C PHE A 239 -2.28 -5.11 16.49
N SER A 240 -3.39 -5.28 17.22
CA SER A 240 -4.07 -6.57 17.30
C SER A 240 -5.00 -6.70 16.08
N ARG A 241 -4.70 -7.66 15.20
CA ARG A 241 -5.46 -8.09 14.01
C ARG A 241 -7.00 -7.94 14.17
N PRO A 242 -7.80 -7.76 13.11
CA PRO A 242 -7.44 -7.78 11.69
C PRO A 242 -7.09 -6.40 11.10
N TYR A 243 -6.43 -6.39 9.93
CA TYR A 243 -6.01 -5.18 9.21
C TYR A 243 -6.97 -4.86 8.07
N TYR A 244 -7.50 -3.64 8.03
CA TYR A 244 -8.42 -3.18 6.99
C TYR A 244 -7.69 -2.78 5.69
N VAL A 245 -8.16 -3.32 4.57
CA VAL A 245 -7.73 -2.99 3.21
C VAL A 245 -8.86 -2.26 2.49
N GLU A 246 -8.76 -0.93 2.45
CA GLU A 246 -9.81 -0.02 1.96
C GLU A 246 -10.33 -0.35 0.56
N PHE A 247 -9.44 -0.51 -0.43
CA PHE A 247 -9.83 -0.76 -1.81
C PHE A 247 -10.48 -2.14 -2.04
N LEU A 248 -10.35 -3.07 -1.09
CA LEU A 248 -11.05 -4.36 -1.12
C LEU A 248 -12.30 -4.36 -0.23
N GLU A 249 -12.37 -3.43 0.71
CA GLU A 249 -13.37 -3.39 1.79
C GLU A 249 -13.33 -4.64 2.68
N LEU A 250 -12.13 -5.18 2.91
CA LEU A 250 -11.89 -6.41 3.68
C LEU A 250 -10.95 -6.18 4.87
N PHE A 251 -11.19 -6.90 5.95
CA PHE A 251 -10.30 -7.07 7.08
C PHE A 251 -9.50 -8.36 6.93
N LEU A 252 -8.16 -8.31 6.99
CA LEU A 252 -7.27 -9.47 6.83
C LEU A 252 -6.60 -9.87 8.15
N TYR A 253 -6.60 -11.18 8.47
CA TYR A 253 -5.93 -11.72 9.67
C TYR A 253 -4.49 -12.14 9.40
N ASP A 254 -4.30 -13.35 8.88
CA ASP A 254 -3.03 -14.07 8.95
C ASP A 254 -2.24 -14.04 7.64
N LYS A 255 -2.89 -13.63 6.53
CA LYS A 255 -2.27 -13.59 5.21
C LYS A 255 -1.98 -12.18 4.70
N ARG A 256 -2.12 -11.16 5.56
CA ARG A 256 -1.88 -9.74 5.22
C ARG A 256 -0.52 -9.51 4.56
N GLU A 257 0.56 -9.91 5.20
CA GLU A 257 1.93 -9.71 4.68
C GLU A 257 2.12 -10.43 3.35
N SER A 258 1.65 -11.68 3.30
CA SER A 258 1.65 -12.49 2.10
C SER A 258 0.85 -11.86 0.95
N PHE A 259 -0.22 -11.13 1.23
CA PHE A 259 -1.06 -10.45 0.26
C PHE A 259 -0.33 -9.23 -0.27
N PHE A 260 0.12 -8.36 0.63
CA PHE A 260 0.82 -7.14 0.25
C PHE A 260 2.16 -7.43 -0.45
N ARG A 261 2.86 -8.51 -0.09
CA ARG A 261 4.06 -8.95 -0.80
C ARG A 261 3.77 -9.22 -2.28
N ILE A 262 2.70 -9.96 -2.58
CA ILE A 262 2.29 -10.23 -3.96
C ILE A 262 1.81 -8.95 -4.63
N PHE A 263 0.90 -8.22 -4.00
CA PHE A 263 0.35 -6.98 -4.55
C PHE A 263 1.44 -5.97 -4.93
N TYR A 264 2.46 -5.80 -4.09
CA TYR A 264 3.58 -4.89 -4.37
C TYR A 264 4.65 -5.47 -5.30
N SER A 265 4.65 -6.78 -5.56
CA SER A 265 5.53 -7.40 -6.54
C SER A 265 4.91 -7.51 -7.94
N LEU A 266 3.66 -7.06 -8.12
CA LEU A 266 3.02 -7.03 -9.43
C LEU A 266 3.75 -6.05 -10.33
N ASP A 267 4.44 -6.59 -11.34
CA ASP A 267 5.00 -5.84 -12.44
C ASP A 267 4.10 -6.06 -13.65
N LEU A 268 3.30 -5.05 -13.96
CA LEU A 268 2.25 -5.11 -14.97
C LEU A 268 2.62 -4.19 -16.13
N PRO A 269 2.50 -4.66 -17.39
CA PRO A 269 2.73 -3.82 -18.57
C PRO A 269 1.76 -2.63 -18.60
N GLU A 270 2.06 -1.61 -19.40
CA GLU A 270 1.20 -0.41 -19.52
C GLU A 270 -0.21 -0.73 -20.03
N ILE A 271 -0.32 -1.82 -20.81
CA ILE A 271 -1.54 -2.33 -21.42
C ILE A 271 -1.75 -3.76 -20.91
N LEU A 272 -2.91 -4.03 -20.32
CA LEU A 272 -3.33 -5.38 -19.94
C LEU A 272 -4.49 -5.83 -20.82
N THR A 273 -4.47 -7.09 -21.22
CA THR A 273 -5.59 -7.81 -21.85
C THR A 273 -6.50 -8.44 -20.78
N GLU A 274 -7.73 -8.79 -21.15
CA GLU A 274 -8.61 -9.58 -20.26
C GLU A 274 -7.95 -10.89 -19.80
N LEU A 275 -7.28 -11.62 -20.70
CA LEU A 275 -6.57 -12.86 -20.36
C LEU A 275 -5.44 -12.62 -19.34
N GLU A 276 -4.69 -11.52 -19.45
CA GLU A 276 -3.66 -11.18 -18.46
C GLU A 276 -4.28 -10.86 -17.11
N VAL A 277 -5.41 -10.16 -17.08
CA VAL A 277 -6.17 -9.89 -15.84
C VAL A 277 -6.66 -11.20 -15.21
N GLU A 278 -7.22 -12.11 -16.00
CA GLU A 278 -7.61 -13.46 -15.53
C GLU A 278 -6.42 -14.24 -14.99
N ASN A 279 -5.26 -14.14 -15.65
CA ASN A 279 -4.03 -14.78 -15.17
C ASN A 279 -3.52 -14.20 -13.85
N LEU A 280 -3.86 -12.95 -13.48
CA LEU A 280 -3.54 -12.40 -12.17
C LEU A 280 -4.24 -13.15 -11.04
N GLU A 281 -5.42 -13.72 -11.27
CA GLU A 281 -6.10 -14.55 -10.28
C GLU A 281 -5.22 -15.73 -9.85
N LYS A 282 -4.49 -16.34 -10.81
CA LYS A 282 -3.55 -17.45 -10.54
C LYS A 282 -2.40 -17.01 -9.64
N THR A 283 -1.93 -15.77 -9.77
CA THR A 283 -0.90 -15.18 -8.90
C THR A 283 -1.39 -15.09 -7.45
N PHE A 284 -2.69 -14.88 -7.25
CA PHE A 284 -3.33 -14.80 -5.95
C PHE A 284 -3.98 -16.11 -5.47
N LYS A 285 -3.78 -17.24 -6.15
CA LYS A 285 -4.43 -18.55 -5.85
C LYS A 285 -4.41 -19.03 -4.39
N LYS A 286 -3.45 -18.56 -3.58
CA LYS A 286 -3.35 -18.89 -2.14
C LYS A 286 -4.44 -18.20 -1.28
N PHE A 287 -5.14 -17.23 -1.87
CA PHE A 287 -6.26 -16.50 -1.29
C PHE A 287 -7.55 -16.94 -1.97
N LYS A 288 -8.29 -17.84 -1.33
CA LYS A 288 -9.54 -18.37 -1.89
C LYS A 288 -10.62 -17.32 -2.13
N TRP A 289 -10.50 -16.17 -1.47
CA TRP A 289 -11.42 -15.05 -1.54
C TRP A 289 -11.08 -14.05 -2.64
N ILE A 290 -9.93 -14.18 -3.31
CA ILE A 290 -9.60 -13.33 -4.46
C ILE A 290 -10.15 -14.01 -5.70
N GLY A 291 -11.29 -13.51 -6.19
CA GLY A 291 -11.79 -13.82 -7.52
C GLY A 291 -11.60 -12.64 -8.48
N ILE A 292 -12.17 -12.75 -9.66
CA ILE A 292 -12.06 -11.72 -10.72
C ILE A 292 -12.53 -10.32 -10.25
N LYS A 293 -13.54 -10.24 -9.38
CA LYS A 293 -14.04 -8.97 -8.82
C LYS A 293 -12.97 -8.26 -7.97
N GLU A 294 -12.27 -9.00 -7.13
CA GLU A 294 -11.18 -8.48 -6.30
C GLU A 294 -9.97 -8.12 -7.16
N ILE A 295 -9.68 -8.88 -8.21
CA ILE A 295 -8.64 -8.54 -9.19
C ILE A 295 -8.95 -7.21 -9.88
N TYR A 296 -10.21 -6.98 -10.29
CA TYR A 296 -10.61 -5.68 -10.84
C TYR A 296 -10.36 -4.52 -9.87
N LYS A 297 -10.72 -4.69 -8.59
CA LYS A 297 -10.41 -3.70 -7.54
C LYS A 297 -8.90 -3.48 -7.41
N ILE A 298 -8.09 -4.54 -7.51
CA ILE A 298 -6.61 -4.49 -7.44
C ILE A 298 -6.01 -3.72 -8.63
N ILE A 299 -6.40 -4.01 -9.87
CA ILE A 299 -5.82 -3.31 -11.03
C ILE A 299 -6.31 -1.86 -11.09
N ASN A 300 -7.54 -1.58 -10.67
CA ASN A 300 -8.06 -0.21 -10.56
C ASN A 300 -7.23 0.63 -9.59
N ILE A 301 -6.86 0.10 -8.41
CA ILE A 301 -6.01 0.83 -7.46
C ILE A 301 -4.56 0.99 -7.96
N LEU A 302 -4.13 0.16 -8.92
CA LEU A 302 -2.87 0.29 -9.64
C LEU A 302 -2.94 1.30 -10.80
N GLY A 303 -4.10 1.91 -11.03
CA GLY A 303 -4.33 2.96 -12.02
C GLY A 303 -4.94 2.48 -13.33
N TYR A 304 -5.19 1.18 -13.50
CA TYR A 304 -5.75 0.64 -14.72
C TYR A 304 -7.25 0.91 -14.82
N LYS A 305 -7.74 1.20 -16.01
CA LYS A 305 -9.16 1.34 -16.33
C LYS A 305 -9.48 0.53 -17.58
N LYS A 306 -10.66 -0.09 -17.59
CA LYS A 306 -11.14 -0.88 -18.73
C LYS A 306 -11.51 0.04 -19.90
N HIS A 307 -11.09 -0.34 -21.10
CA HIS A 307 -11.39 0.27 -22.40
C HIS A 307 -11.54 -0.89 -23.41
N GLY A 308 -12.77 -1.24 -23.76
CA GLY A 308 -13.07 -2.43 -24.56
C GLY A 308 -12.49 -3.70 -23.92
N LYS A 309 -11.69 -4.44 -24.69
CA LYS A 309 -11.00 -5.68 -24.26
C LYS A 309 -9.65 -5.46 -23.53
N TYR A 310 -9.29 -4.20 -23.25
CA TYR A 310 -8.01 -3.84 -22.64
C TYR A 310 -8.16 -3.03 -21.35
N PHE A 311 -7.09 -2.97 -20.55
CA PHE A 311 -6.97 -2.11 -19.38
C PHE A 311 -5.72 -1.24 -19.48
N LEU A 312 -5.88 0.07 -19.26
CA LEU A 312 -4.83 1.07 -19.47
C LEU A 312 -4.63 1.93 -18.22
N ARG A 313 -3.39 2.29 -17.87
CA ARG A 313 -3.10 3.17 -16.71
C ARG A 313 -3.53 4.64 -16.90
N THR A 314 -3.72 5.07 -18.14
CA THR A 314 -4.07 6.46 -18.49
C THR A 314 -5.14 6.48 -19.58
N ASN A 315 -6.06 7.43 -19.48
CA ASN A 315 -7.24 7.55 -20.35
C ASN A 315 -7.05 8.59 -21.49
N GLY A 316 -5.81 8.90 -21.84
CA GLY A 316 -5.52 9.89 -22.88
C GLY A 316 -5.60 9.29 -24.28
N TYR A 317 -6.01 10.11 -25.26
CA TYR A 317 -6.04 9.73 -26.69
C TYR A 317 -4.72 9.12 -27.17
N ARG A 318 -3.57 9.54 -26.60
CA ARG A 318 -2.24 9.02 -26.96
C ARG A 318 -2.13 7.52 -26.73
N ASN A 319 -2.50 7.06 -25.53
CA ASN A 319 -2.41 5.66 -25.15
C ASN A 319 -3.38 4.81 -25.96
N ILE A 320 -4.59 5.32 -26.23
CA ILE A 320 -5.57 4.62 -27.06
C ILE A 320 -5.05 4.43 -28.49
N LEU A 321 -4.51 5.50 -29.08
CA LEU A 321 -3.92 5.43 -30.42
C LEU A 321 -2.68 4.52 -30.45
N GLU A 322 -1.81 4.58 -29.44
CA GLU A 322 -0.65 3.71 -29.35
C GLU A 322 -1.05 2.23 -29.23
N VAL A 323 -2.04 1.90 -28.39
CA VAL A 323 -2.62 0.55 -28.28
C VAL A 323 -3.18 0.08 -29.62
N PHE A 324 -3.95 0.93 -30.31
CA PHE A 324 -4.51 0.63 -31.61
C PHE A 324 -3.40 0.27 -32.62
N PHE A 325 -2.34 1.07 -32.68
CA PHE A 325 -1.21 0.79 -33.58
C PHE A 325 -0.38 -0.45 -33.18
N ILE A 326 -0.27 -0.76 -31.89
CA ILE A 326 0.39 -1.98 -31.40
C ILE A 326 -0.43 -3.21 -31.76
N LYS A 327 -1.75 -3.19 -31.55
CA LYS A 327 -2.59 -4.39 -31.55
C LYS A 327 -3.34 -4.65 -32.86
N GLU A 328 -3.79 -3.60 -33.53
CA GLU A 328 -4.70 -3.72 -34.67
C GLU A 328 -4.03 -3.33 -36.00
N VAL A 329 -2.90 -2.61 -35.99
CA VAL A 329 -2.19 -2.16 -37.21
C VAL A 329 -0.94 -2.97 -37.49
N ASP A 330 -1.01 -4.04 -38.27
CA ASP A 330 0.13 -4.93 -38.55
C ASP A 330 1.06 -4.48 -39.68
N THR A 331 0.53 -3.70 -40.62
CA THR A 331 1.29 -3.12 -41.75
C THR A 331 1.17 -1.60 -41.73
N PRO A 332 2.11 -0.85 -42.36
CA PRO A 332 2.06 0.60 -42.36
C PRO A 332 0.73 1.12 -42.92
N LEU A 333 0.04 1.93 -42.10
CA LEU A 333 -1.31 2.42 -42.36
C LEU A 333 -1.24 3.85 -42.86
N ARG A 334 -1.75 4.07 -44.08
CA ARG A 334 -1.91 5.40 -44.65
C ARG A 334 -3.14 6.07 -44.03
N ILE A 335 -3.03 7.36 -43.71
CA ILE A 335 -4.09 8.19 -43.14
C ILE A 335 -4.65 9.11 -44.22
N ASP A 336 -5.88 8.85 -44.62
CA ASP A 336 -6.67 9.52 -45.64
C ASP A 336 -8.17 9.45 -45.32
N GLU A 337 -9.01 9.94 -46.23
CA GLU A 337 -10.48 10.02 -46.06
C GLU A 337 -11.15 8.65 -45.85
N TYR A 338 -10.55 7.56 -46.36
CA TYR A 338 -11.12 6.21 -46.25
C TYR A 338 -10.67 5.53 -44.96
N SER A 339 -9.36 5.50 -44.73
CA SER A 339 -8.76 4.89 -43.55
C SER A 339 -9.18 5.56 -42.23
N ILE A 340 -9.46 6.88 -42.23
CA ILE A 340 -9.89 7.58 -41.01
C ILE A 340 -11.21 7.04 -40.46
N ILE A 341 -12.15 6.66 -41.34
CA ILE A 341 -13.44 6.08 -40.94
C ILE A 341 -13.20 4.73 -40.27
N GLU A 342 -12.39 3.87 -40.91
CA GLU A 342 -12.06 2.55 -40.40
C GLU A 342 -11.33 2.62 -39.05
N ILE A 343 -10.35 3.53 -38.92
CA ILE A 343 -9.61 3.74 -37.66
C ILE A 343 -10.57 4.15 -36.53
N ILE A 344 -11.44 5.13 -36.77
CA ILE A 344 -12.35 5.63 -35.73
C ILE A 344 -13.36 4.55 -35.35
N ASN A 345 -13.92 3.82 -36.31
CA ASN A 345 -14.84 2.72 -36.04
C ASN A 345 -14.16 1.61 -35.25
N ASN A 346 -12.96 1.17 -35.65
CA ASN A 346 -12.23 0.14 -34.93
C ASN A 346 -11.87 0.58 -33.51
N ILE A 347 -11.48 1.85 -33.30
CA ILE A 347 -11.21 2.36 -31.95
C ILE A 347 -12.50 2.40 -31.11
N ASN A 348 -13.62 2.86 -31.68
CA ASN A 348 -14.90 2.91 -30.98
C ASN A 348 -15.39 1.49 -30.61
N GLU A 349 -15.29 0.53 -31.52
CA GLU A 349 -15.79 -0.84 -31.35
C GLU A 349 -14.87 -1.71 -30.48
N GLU A 350 -13.57 -1.72 -30.75
CA GLU A 350 -12.62 -2.62 -30.09
C GLU A 350 -12.07 -2.07 -28.77
N LEU A 351 -11.97 -0.74 -28.65
CA LEU A 351 -11.40 -0.07 -27.48
C LEU A 351 -12.45 0.68 -26.65
N ASP A 352 -13.73 0.71 -27.07
CA ASP A 352 -14.82 1.42 -26.38
C ASP A 352 -14.43 2.87 -26.06
N TYR A 353 -13.79 3.55 -27.02
CA TYR A 353 -13.24 4.89 -26.84
C TYR A 353 -13.65 5.85 -27.95
N THR A 354 -14.42 6.88 -27.60
CA THR A 354 -14.79 7.93 -28.53
C THR A 354 -13.62 8.91 -28.76
N LEU A 355 -12.86 8.70 -29.84
CA LEU A 355 -11.74 9.58 -30.20
C LEU A 355 -12.22 10.95 -30.69
N TYR A 356 -13.31 10.96 -31.44
CA TYR A 356 -13.95 12.13 -32.05
C TYR A 356 -15.46 12.03 -31.83
N SER A 357 -16.11 13.15 -31.53
CA SER A 357 -17.56 13.21 -31.25
C SER A 357 -18.39 13.46 -32.50
N GLU A 358 -17.74 13.76 -33.61
CA GLU A 358 -18.36 14.04 -34.90
C GLU A 358 -19.02 12.79 -35.50
N ASP A 359 -20.22 12.94 -36.07
CA ASP A 359 -20.89 11.87 -36.81
C ASP A 359 -20.23 11.71 -38.19
N LEU A 360 -19.56 10.57 -38.39
CA LEU A 360 -18.85 10.27 -39.63
C LEU A 360 -19.77 10.18 -40.84
N GLY A 361 -21.05 9.82 -40.65
CA GLY A 361 -22.03 9.66 -41.72
C GLY A 361 -22.50 10.99 -42.33
N GLU A 362 -22.32 12.10 -41.63
CA GLU A 362 -22.74 13.44 -42.07
C GLU A 362 -21.59 14.27 -42.67
N LEU A 363 -20.36 13.77 -42.61
CA LEU A 363 -19.19 14.50 -43.10
C LEU A 363 -18.99 14.32 -44.60
N ASN A 364 -18.82 15.44 -45.30
CA ASN A 364 -18.34 15.45 -46.67
C ASN A 364 -16.83 15.16 -46.75
N SER A 365 -16.30 14.97 -47.96
CA SER A 365 -14.86 14.72 -48.21
C SER A 365 -13.92 15.75 -47.58
N GLU A 366 -14.35 17.02 -47.49
CA GLU A 366 -13.55 18.07 -46.85
C GLU A 366 -13.49 17.88 -45.32
N GLY A 367 -14.62 17.53 -44.70
CA GLY A 367 -14.70 17.17 -43.28
C GLY A 367 -13.83 15.98 -42.91
N LEU A 368 -13.87 14.90 -43.72
CA LEU A 368 -13.05 13.71 -43.53
C LEU A 368 -11.55 14.03 -43.66
N ASN A 369 -11.16 14.85 -44.64
CA ASN A 369 -9.78 15.32 -44.78
C ASN A 369 -9.30 16.11 -43.55
N ASN A 370 -10.15 16.95 -42.98
CA ASN A 370 -9.81 17.72 -41.79
C ASN A 370 -9.63 16.81 -40.56
N LEU A 371 -10.45 15.76 -40.42
CA LEU A 371 -10.27 14.73 -39.38
C LEU A 371 -8.98 13.94 -39.59
N ALA A 372 -8.67 13.52 -40.81
CA ALA A 372 -7.43 12.83 -41.15
C ALA A 372 -6.21 13.69 -40.73
N ARG A 373 -6.18 14.98 -41.11
CA ARG A 373 -5.11 15.91 -40.70
C ARG A 373 -5.00 16.08 -39.19
N ARG A 374 -6.13 16.12 -38.48
CA ARG A 374 -6.13 16.17 -37.01
C ARG A 374 -5.52 14.91 -36.42
N LEU A 375 -5.90 13.73 -36.93
CA LEU A 375 -5.32 12.46 -36.50
C LEU A 375 -3.81 12.43 -36.75
N GLU A 376 -3.33 12.83 -37.93
CA GLU A 376 -1.90 12.96 -38.22
C GLU A 376 -1.18 13.86 -37.19
N GLY A 377 -1.81 14.97 -36.83
CA GLY A 377 -1.33 15.88 -35.79
C GLY A 377 -1.27 15.24 -34.39
N LEU A 378 -2.12 14.25 -34.10
CA LEU A 378 -2.06 13.47 -32.85
C LEU A 378 -0.99 12.37 -32.93
N LEU A 379 -0.96 11.59 -34.02
CA LEU A 379 -0.03 10.48 -34.22
C LEU A 379 1.44 10.96 -34.17
N SER A 380 1.74 12.09 -34.79
CA SER A 380 3.08 12.69 -34.80
C SER A 380 3.62 13.09 -33.41
N ARG A 381 2.75 13.12 -32.38
CA ARG A 381 3.10 13.42 -30.98
C ARG A 381 3.27 12.18 -30.12
N ILE A 382 3.02 10.99 -30.65
CA ILE A 382 3.16 9.71 -29.95
C ILE A 382 4.53 9.14 -30.33
N GLU A 383 5.40 8.99 -29.34
CA GLU A 383 6.80 8.60 -29.57
C GLU A 383 6.93 7.22 -30.21
N GLY A 384 6.09 6.25 -29.81
CA GLY A 384 6.10 4.89 -30.37
C GLY A 384 5.56 4.77 -31.79
N ILE A 385 4.89 5.79 -32.34
CA ILE A 385 4.32 5.75 -33.68
C ILE A 385 5.20 6.54 -34.63
N ILE A 386 5.74 5.88 -35.66
CA ILE A 386 6.64 6.51 -36.61
C ILE A 386 6.06 6.52 -38.02
N MET A 387 6.44 7.56 -38.77
CA MET A 387 6.00 7.76 -40.15
C MET A 387 7.00 7.07 -41.10
N THR A 388 6.50 6.14 -41.91
CA THR A 388 7.30 5.37 -42.87
C THR A 388 7.21 5.90 -44.29
N ASP A 389 6.18 6.68 -44.60
CA ASP A 389 6.00 7.38 -45.87
C ASP A 389 5.04 8.56 -45.66
N SER A 390 4.78 9.37 -46.68
CA SER A 390 3.83 10.48 -46.62
C SER A 390 2.46 10.03 -46.11
N ARG A 391 2.12 10.47 -44.89
CA ARG A 391 0.89 10.12 -44.15
C ARG A 391 0.74 8.64 -43.80
N THR A 392 1.82 7.87 -43.82
CA THR A 392 1.79 6.43 -43.52
C THR A 392 2.53 6.16 -42.23
N TYR A 393 1.86 5.51 -41.26
CA TYR A 393 2.34 5.34 -39.89
C TYR A 393 2.32 3.88 -39.46
N ILE A 394 3.22 3.51 -38.54
CA ILE A 394 3.23 2.21 -37.87
C ILE A 394 3.90 2.34 -36.50
N HIS A 395 3.64 1.41 -35.58
CA HIS A 395 4.37 1.34 -34.33
C HIS A 395 5.84 0.91 -34.54
N ILE A 396 6.77 1.49 -33.78
CA ILE A 396 8.22 1.25 -33.88
C ILE A 396 8.59 -0.22 -33.68
N ASP A 397 7.91 -0.94 -32.78
CA ASP A 397 8.18 -2.35 -32.50
C ASP A 397 7.95 -3.27 -33.70
N LYS A 398 7.15 -2.82 -34.69
CA LYS A 398 6.86 -3.58 -35.91
C LYS A 398 7.88 -3.31 -37.03
N ILE A 399 8.81 -2.39 -36.82
CA ILE A 399 9.84 -2.03 -37.80
C ILE A 399 11.12 -2.79 -37.53
N LYS A 400 11.66 -3.40 -38.59
CA LYS A 400 12.93 -4.14 -38.56
C LYS A 400 13.99 -3.36 -39.33
N TYR A 401 15.08 -3.01 -38.64
CA TYR A 401 16.25 -2.35 -39.23
C TYR A 401 17.51 -2.66 -38.41
N ASP A 402 18.68 -2.55 -39.01
CA ASP A 402 19.96 -2.74 -38.30
C ASP A 402 20.32 -1.49 -37.49
N ILE A 403 19.98 -1.52 -36.20
CA ILE A 403 20.28 -0.45 -35.23
C ILE A 403 21.79 -0.22 -35.11
N SER A 404 22.61 -1.27 -35.16
CA SER A 404 24.06 -1.16 -34.95
C SER A 404 24.71 -0.37 -36.08
N GLU A 405 24.30 -0.65 -37.31
CA GLU A 405 24.76 0.09 -38.49
C GLU A 405 24.16 1.50 -38.54
N PHE A 406 22.90 1.67 -38.10
CA PHE A 406 22.26 2.99 -38.01
C PHE A 406 23.00 3.95 -37.07
N VAL A 407 23.52 3.44 -35.94
CA VAL A 407 24.36 4.23 -35.02
C VAL A 407 25.67 4.68 -35.69
N LYS A 408 26.30 3.84 -36.52
CA LYS A 408 27.51 4.24 -37.27
C LYS A 408 27.20 5.34 -38.28
N ILE A 409 26.08 5.23 -38.99
CA ILE A 409 25.61 6.26 -39.93
C ILE A 409 25.38 7.58 -39.18
N LYS A 410 24.76 7.54 -37.99
CA LYS A 410 24.60 8.73 -37.13
C LYS A 410 25.95 9.36 -36.79
N ASP A 411 26.94 8.58 -36.36
CA ASP A 411 28.27 9.10 -36.02
C ASP A 411 28.99 9.72 -37.22
N GLU A 412 28.85 9.16 -38.41
CA GLU A 412 29.37 9.74 -39.66
C GLU A 412 28.72 11.10 -39.98
N ILE A 413 27.40 11.20 -39.84
CA ILE A 413 26.65 12.45 -40.05
C ILE A 413 27.12 13.52 -39.06
N ILE A 414 27.26 13.18 -37.78
CA ILE A 414 27.64 14.14 -36.72
C ILE A 414 29.09 14.62 -36.89
N LYS A 415 30.01 13.80 -37.41
CA LYS A 415 31.41 14.20 -37.68
C LYS A 415 31.51 15.41 -38.60
N LEU A 416 30.52 15.62 -39.47
CA LEU A 416 30.44 16.78 -40.36
C LEU A 416 30.06 18.08 -39.61
N LYS A 417 29.80 18.00 -38.29
CA LYS A 417 29.34 19.08 -37.41
C LYS A 417 28.16 19.87 -38.01
N PRO A 418 27.10 19.18 -38.47
CA PRO A 418 25.96 19.86 -39.06
C PRO A 418 25.23 20.71 -38.00
N GLN A 419 24.71 21.88 -38.40
CA GLN A 419 23.78 22.64 -37.57
C GLN A 419 22.35 22.08 -37.65
N TYR A 420 22.04 21.36 -38.73
CA TYR A 420 20.77 20.69 -38.97
C TYR A 420 20.99 19.42 -39.80
N ILE A 421 20.08 18.46 -39.64
CA ILE A 421 20.06 17.19 -40.33
C ILE A 421 18.90 17.24 -41.32
N ASP A 422 19.22 17.45 -42.60
CA ASP A 422 18.25 17.34 -43.69
C ASP A 422 18.09 15.87 -44.09
N SER A 423 16.96 15.29 -43.72
CA SER A 423 16.71 13.86 -43.94
C SER A 423 16.63 13.53 -45.43
N ILE A 424 16.17 14.47 -46.27
CA ILE A 424 16.05 14.24 -47.72
C ILE A 424 17.45 14.16 -48.33
N ALA A 425 18.32 15.12 -48.00
CA ALA A 425 19.68 15.19 -48.53
C ALA A 425 20.52 13.98 -48.08
N ILE A 426 20.42 13.63 -46.79
CA ILE A 426 21.13 12.47 -46.22
C ILE A 426 20.63 11.17 -46.85
N TYR A 427 19.31 11.00 -46.94
CA TYR A 427 18.73 9.79 -47.52
C TYR A 427 19.18 9.60 -48.96
N LYS A 428 19.13 10.64 -49.81
CA LYS A 428 19.62 10.57 -51.20
C LYS A 428 21.11 10.22 -51.30
N THR A 429 21.91 10.69 -50.35
CA THR A 429 23.36 10.43 -50.35
C THR A 429 23.69 8.99 -49.92
N LEU A 430 22.91 8.43 -49.00
CA LEU A 430 23.15 7.14 -48.37
C LEU A 430 22.11 6.07 -48.74
N GLU A 431 21.34 6.28 -49.80
CA GLU A 431 20.12 5.52 -50.11
C GLU A 431 20.36 4.01 -50.15
N ILE A 432 21.42 3.56 -50.84
CA ILE A 432 21.75 2.14 -50.97
C ILE A 432 22.00 1.52 -49.60
N ARG A 433 22.87 2.14 -48.80
CA ARG A 433 23.25 1.66 -47.45
C ARG A 433 22.06 1.70 -46.49
N LEU A 434 21.21 2.72 -46.59
CA LEU A 434 20.00 2.83 -45.76
C LEU A 434 18.97 1.74 -46.10
N LYS A 435 18.78 1.42 -47.39
CA LYS A 435 17.91 0.31 -47.81
C LYS A 435 18.43 -1.05 -47.35
N GLU A 436 19.74 -1.27 -47.41
CA GLU A 436 20.37 -2.51 -46.92
C GLU A 436 20.11 -2.77 -45.44
N ILE A 437 20.04 -1.71 -44.63
CA ILE A 437 19.73 -1.81 -43.20
C ILE A 437 18.22 -1.76 -42.90
N GLY A 438 17.34 -1.74 -43.90
CA GLY A 438 15.88 -1.76 -43.72
C GLY A 438 15.21 -0.39 -43.61
N ILE A 439 15.86 0.70 -44.04
CA ILE A 439 15.30 2.06 -44.06
C ILE A 439 15.01 2.49 -45.51
N TYR A 440 13.73 2.42 -45.90
CA TYR A 440 13.32 2.50 -47.31
C TYR A 440 12.88 3.89 -47.81
N THR A 441 12.71 4.85 -46.91
CA THR A 441 12.29 6.21 -47.27
C THR A 441 13.00 7.24 -46.38
N ASP A 442 13.02 8.48 -46.85
CA ASP A 442 13.50 9.62 -46.09
C ASP A 442 12.57 9.96 -44.91
N TYR A 443 11.26 9.67 -45.02
CA TYR A 443 10.30 9.75 -43.91
C TYR A 443 10.65 8.78 -42.77
N MET A 444 10.96 7.53 -43.13
CA MET A 444 11.34 6.49 -42.18
C MET A 444 12.67 6.86 -41.51
N PHE A 445 13.66 7.32 -42.28
CA PHE A 445 14.92 7.83 -41.75
C PHE A 445 14.68 8.96 -40.74
N TYR A 446 13.93 9.99 -41.13
CA TYR A 446 13.61 11.13 -40.26
C TYR A 446 13.00 10.68 -38.92
N SER A 447 11.99 9.81 -38.99
CA SER A 447 11.25 9.37 -37.80
C SER A 447 12.10 8.47 -36.90
N LEU A 448 12.86 7.53 -37.48
CA LEU A 448 13.78 6.66 -36.73
C LEU A 448 14.94 7.45 -36.11
N PHE A 449 15.49 8.42 -36.84
CA PHE A 449 16.58 9.25 -36.34
C PHE A 449 16.11 10.10 -35.15
N LYS A 450 14.91 10.69 -35.26
CA LYS A 450 14.26 11.39 -34.15
C LYS A 450 13.99 10.46 -32.97
N TYR A 451 13.40 9.29 -33.20
CA TYR A 451 13.08 8.32 -32.15
C TYR A 451 14.32 7.89 -31.35
N ASN A 452 15.40 7.50 -32.03
CA ASN A 452 16.58 6.98 -31.37
C ASN A 452 17.50 8.06 -30.78
N PHE A 453 17.56 9.26 -31.38
CA PHE A 453 18.63 10.22 -31.09
C PHE A 453 18.14 11.62 -30.70
N SER A 454 16.82 11.86 -30.59
CA SER A 454 16.31 13.20 -30.23
C SER A 454 16.82 13.69 -28.88
N ASP A 455 16.88 12.81 -27.88
CA ASP A 455 17.39 13.12 -26.54
C ASP A 455 18.92 13.28 -26.50
N GLU A 456 19.66 12.42 -27.21
CA GLU A 456 21.13 12.50 -27.28
C GLU A 456 21.59 13.81 -27.92
N LEU A 457 20.92 14.24 -29.00
CA LEU A 457 21.36 15.34 -29.86
C LEU A 457 20.55 16.63 -29.66
N ASN A 458 19.59 16.65 -28.72
CA ASN A 458 18.65 17.76 -28.51
C ASN A 458 18.01 18.21 -29.84
N LEU A 459 17.43 17.26 -30.57
CA LEU A 459 16.85 17.53 -31.88
C LEU A 459 15.55 18.31 -31.75
N ASN A 460 15.51 19.50 -32.36
CA ASN A 460 14.30 20.29 -32.48
C ASN A 460 13.68 20.11 -33.88
N THR A 461 12.36 19.98 -33.93
CA THR A 461 11.61 19.85 -35.18
C THR A 461 11.20 21.22 -35.72
N ASN A 462 11.58 21.56 -36.95
CA ASN A 462 11.14 22.80 -37.60
C ASN A 462 9.85 22.56 -38.40
N GLY A 463 8.76 22.22 -37.72
CA GLY A 463 7.46 21.94 -38.35
C GLY A 463 7.53 20.83 -39.41
N ASN A 464 6.80 21.00 -40.52
CA ASN A 464 6.70 20.01 -41.62
C ASN A 464 7.96 19.91 -42.50
N SER A 465 9.05 20.62 -42.19
CA SER A 465 10.32 20.40 -42.88
C SER A 465 10.95 19.13 -42.31
N ARG A 466 11.31 18.16 -43.16
CA ARG A 466 12.02 16.91 -42.80
C ARG A 466 13.47 17.19 -42.36
N VAL A 467 13.63 18.23 -41.57
CA VAL A 467 14.87 18.86 -41.12
C VAL A 467 14.85 18.88 -39.60
N LEU A 468 15.84 18.22 -39.00
CA LEU A 468 16.04 18.19 -37.55
C LEU A 468 17.12 19.20 -37.22
N THR A 469 16.81 20.24 -36.46
CA THR A 469 17.82 21.20 -36.01
C THR A 469 18.56 20.60 -34.83
N ILE A 470 19.88 20.55 -34.88
CA ILE A 470 20.68 20.17 -33.71
C ILE A 470 20.70 21.40 -32.82
N GLY A 471 19.96 21.33 -31.70
CA GLY A 471 20.01 22.40 -30.71
C GLY A 471 21.46 22.62 -30.26
N LYS A 472 21.84 23.87 -30.00
CA LYS A 472 22.95 24.09 -29.06
C LYS A 472 22.57 23.32 -27.79
N GLN A 473 23.52 22.60 -27.18
CA GLN A 473 23.35 22.03 -25.83
C GLN A 473 23.01 23.19 -24.88
N VAL A 474 21.73 23.52 -24.79
CA VAL A 474 21.22 24.68 -24.07
C VAL A 474 20.40 24.09 -22.95
N PHE A 475 21.10 23.99 -21.82
CA PHE A 475 20.64 23.57 -20.50
C PHE A 475 20.32 22.09 -20.34
N ASN A 476 21.01 21.48 -19.37
CA ASN A 476 20.75 20.13 -18.89
C ASN A 476 19.30 20.11 -18.34
N ARG A 477 18.40 19.27 -18.87
CA ARG A 477 17.00 19.16 -18.40
C ARG A 477 16.90 18.98 -16.88
N VAL A 478 17.91 18.35 -16.29
CA VAL A 478 18.08 18.25 -14.84
C VAL A 478 18.21 19.63 -14.18
N GLU A 479 19.02 20.53 -14.74
CA GLU A 479 19.20 21.90 -14.23
C GLU A 479 17.96 22.77 -14.40
N GLU A 480 17.23 22.62 -15.50
CA GLU A 480 15.96 23.30 -15.72
C GLU A 480 14.92 22.85 -14.69
N LEU A 481 14.78 21.53 -14.50
CA LEU A 481 13.90 20.96 -13.50
C LEU A 481 14.31 21.37 -12.07
N GLU A 482 15.62 21.37 -11.77
CA GLU A 482 16.16 21.84 -10.49
C GLU A 482 15.80 23.31 -10.23
N LYS A 483 16.00 24.19 -11.22
CA LYS A 483 15.63 25.61 -11.12
C LYS A 483 14.13 25.81 -10.99
N PHE A 484 13.34 25.07 -11.76
CA PHE A 484 11.88 25.17 -11.74
C PHE A 484 11.31 24.79 -10.38
N ILE A 485 11.77 23.67 -9.80
CA ILE A 485 11.40 23.25 -8.44
C ILE A 485 11.85 24.31 -7.44
N LYS A 486 13.10 24.78 -7.53
CA LYS A 486 13.62 25.79 -6.60
C LYS A 486 12.79 27.08 -6.59
N ASN A 487 12.26 27.50 -7.74
CA ASN A 487 11.51 28.75 -7.89
C ASN A 487 10.04 28.63 -7.50
N ASN A 488 9.39 27.48 -7.71
CA ASN A 488 7.95 27.32 -7.48
C ASN A 488 7.59 26.64 -6.14
N GLY A 489 8.57 26.03 -5.47
CA GLY A 489 8.37 25.37 -4.18
C GLY A 489 9.23 24.14 -4.04
N LYS A 490 9.76 23.90 -2.83
CA LYS A 490 10.74 22.83 -2.58
C LYS A 490 10.22 21.41 -2.85
N ILE A 491 8.90 21.20 -2.86
CA ILE A 491 8.20 19.98 -3.28
C ILE A 491 7.00 20.38 -4.15
N LEU A 492 6.84 19.74 -5.31
CA LEU A 492 5.78 19.99 -6.28
C LEU A 492 5.13 18.68 -6.75
N GLU A 493 3.88 18.76 -7.22
CA GLU A 493 3.23 17.65 -7.89
C GLU A 493 3.78 17.44 -9.30
N LYS A 494 3.93 16.17 -9.72
CA LYS A 494 4.38 15.77 -11.06
C LYS A 494 3.46 16.33 -12.13
N SER A 495 2.14 16.23 -11.94
CA SER A 495 1.11 16.78 -12.83
C SER A 495 1.30 18.29 -13.07
N PHE A 496 1.57 19.06 -12.02
CA PHE A 496 1.82 20.50 -12.12
C PHE A 496 3.07 20.81 -12.94
N ILE A 497 4.15 20.04 -12.75
CA ILE A 497 5.38 20.21 -13.51
C ILE A 497 5.17 19.83 -14.98
N GLN A 498 4.46 18.73 -15.25
CA GLN A 498 4.14 18.28 -16.60
C GLN A 498 3.29 19.32 -17.35
N ASP A 499 2.31 19.91 -16.68
CA ASP A 499 1.48 20.99 -17.25
C ASP A 499 2.31 22.25 -17.57
N LYS A 500 3.21 22.65 -16.67
CA LYS A 500 3.97 23.91 -16.82
C LYS A 500 5.21 23.81 -17.70
N LEU A 501 5.92 22.70 -17.67
CA LEU A 501 7.13 22.46 -18.47
C LEU A 501 6.85 21.67 -19.75
N GLY A 502 5.63 21.16 -19.94
CA GLY A 502 5.28 20.30 -21.07
C GLY A 502 6.00 18.95 -21.06
N TYR A 503 6.55 18.52 -19.92
CA TYR A 503 7.29 17.26 -19.82
C TYR A 503 6.35 16.06 -19.96
N SER A 504 6.74 15.07 -20.77
CA SER A 504 6.13 13.74 -20.72
C SER A 504 6.47 13.03 -19.41
N THR A 505 5.70 12.00 -19.03
CA THR A 505 6.00 11.17 -17.85
C THR A 505 7.40 10.56 -17.93
N ILE A 506 7.80 10.10 -19.12
CA ILE A 506 9.11 9.52 -19.40
C ILE A 506 10.20 10.58 -19.24
N SER A 507 10.04 11.76 -19.85
CA SER A 507 11.01 12.86 -19.75
C SER A 507 11.21 13.33 -18.31
N LEU A 508 10.12 13.47 -17.56
CA LEU A 508 10.18 13.85 -16.15
C LEU A 508 10.90 12.80 -15.30
N ASN A 509 10.59 11.51 -15.48
CA ASN A 509 11.25 10.44 -14.73
C ASN A 509 12.73 10.30 -15.12
N ASN A 510 13.07 10.41 -16.41
CA ASN A 510 14.46 10.42 -16.87
C ASN A 510 15.25 11.59 -16.28
N ALA A 511 14.66 12.79 -16.17
CA ALA A 511 15.31 13.94 -15.54
C ALA A 511 15.51 13.73 -14.02
N ILE A 512 14.58 13.03 -13.36
CA ILE A 512 14.72 12.69 -11.94
C ILE A 512 15.82 11.64 -11.74
N ASP A 513 15.79 10.55 -12.52
CA ASP A 513 16.72 9.43 -12.38
C ASP A 513 18.17 9.84 -12.69
N ASN A 514 18.35 10.81 -13.59
CA ASN A 514 19.65 11.38 -13.92
C ASN A 514 20.08 12.53 -12.98
N SER A 515 19.26 12.94 -12.01
CA SER A 515 19.61 13.98 -11.04
C SER A 515 20.18 13.41 -9.76
N LYS A 516 21.26 14.02 -9.25
CA LYS A 516 21.78 13.76 -7.89
C LYS A 516 21.09 14.59 -6.80
N LYS A 517 20.26 15.58 -7.18
CA LYS A 517 19.65 16.55 -6.27
C LYS A 517 18.12 16.49 -6.22
N ILE A 518 17.48 15.85 -7.20
CA ILE A 518 16.02 15.71 -7.25
C ILE A 518 15.64 14.30 -6.78
N MET A 519 14.59 14.20 -5.98
CA MET A 519 14.04 12.94 -5.51
C MET A 519 12.51 12.93 -5.62
N SER A 520 11.92 11.79 -5.98
CA SER A 520 10.47 11.57 -5.85
C SER A 520 10.12 11.29 -4.38
N PHE A 521 9.35 12.17 -3.75
CA PHE A 521 8.94 12.02 -2.34
C PHE A 521 7.77 11.05 -2.16
N ASP A 522 6.92 10.91 -3.18
CA ASP A 522 5.95 9.84 -3.32
C ASP A 522 5.66 9.55 -4.81
N ARG A 523 4.52 8.91 -5.12
CA ARG A 523 4.14 8.59 -6.51
C ARG A 523 3.79 9.83 -7.33
N SER A 524 3.31 10.90 -6.69
CA SER A 524 2.76 12.09 -7.35
C SER A 524 3.57 13.35 -7.10
N THR A 525 4.58 13.33 -6.23
CA THR A 525 5.36 14.52 -5.84
C THR A 525 6.87 14.32 -5.97
N ILE A 526 7.55 15.39 -6.34
CA ILE A 526 9.01 15.45 -6.46
C ILE A 526 9.53 16.71 -5.80
N GLY A 527 10.80 16.72 -5.43
CA GLY A 527 11.45 17.93 -4.96
C GLY A 527 12.94 17.79 -4.77
N LEU A 528 13.56 18.82 -4.21
CA LEU A 528 15.00 18.85 -3.99
C LEU A 528 15.38 18.14 -2.68
N ILE A 529 16.49 17.40 -2.71
CA ILE A 529 17.02 16.68 -1.55
C ILE A 529 17.45 17.62 -0.43
N ASP A 530 17.93 18.82 -0.79
CA ASP A 530 18.30 19.88 0.16
C ASP A 530 17.11 20.42 0.95
N PHE A 531 15.88 20.02 0.60
CA PHE A 531 14.70 20.26 1.43
C PHE A 531 14.67 19.38 2.69
N ILE A 532 15.36 18.24 2.68
CA ILE A 532 15.37 17.29 3.79
C ILE A 532 16.20 17.90 4.92
N ILE A 533 15.52 18.39 5.95
CA ILE A 533 16.14 18.99 7.12
C ILE A 533 16.61 17.86 8.05
N ILE A 534 17.89 17.48 7.92
CA ILE A 534 18.55 16.45 8.73
C ILE A 534 19.94 16.92 9.17
N THR A 535 20.29 16.71 10.43
CA THR A 535 21.65 16.97 10.94
C THR A 535 22.60 15.82 10.60
N LYS A 536 23.92 16.06 10.63
CA LYS A 536 24.94 15.00 10.43
C LYS A 536 24.76 13.84 11.42
N ASP A 537 24.45 14.14 12.68
CA ASP A 537 24.23 13.12 13.71
C ASP A 537 22.96 12.29 13.42
N GLU A 538 21.85 12.96 13.07
CA GLU A 538 20.60 12.27 12.68
C GLU A 538 20.80 11.38 11.45
N LEU A 539 21.58 11.82 10.45
CA LEU A 539 21.90 11.03 9.26
C LEU A 539 22.74 9.79 9.60
N ASN A 540 23.72 9.93 10.50
CA ASN A 540 24.55 8.82 10.94
C ASN A 540 23.75 7.78 11.74
N TYR A 541 22.83 8.22 12.61
CA TYR A 541 21.90 7.31 13.28
C TYR A 541 21.00 6.60 12.28
N PHE A 542 20.45 7.35 11.31
CA PHE A 542 19.55 6.80 10.30
C PHE A 542 20.23 5.70 9.48
N ARG A 543 21.48 5.91 9.04
CA ARG A 543 22.26 4.90 8.32
C ARG A 543 22.50 3.64 9.16
N LYS A 544 22.90 3.79 10.43
CA LYS A 544 23.11 2.66 11.34
C LYS A 544 21.84 1.86 11.60
N ASP A 545 20.71 2.53 11.75
CA ASP A 545 19.44 1.83 11.97
C ASP A 545 18.97 1.10 10.70
N ILE A 546 19.22 1.65 9.51
CA ILE A 546 18.95 0.96 8.24
C ILE A 546 19.76 -0.33 8.12
N GLU A 547 21.06 -0.30 8.41
CA GLU A 547 21.91 -1.49 8.42
C GLU A 547 21.46 -2.51 9.46
N LYS A 548 21.08 -2.06 10.67
CA LYS A 548 20.59 -2.91 11.75
C LYS A 548 19.25 -3.58 11.44
N TYR A 549 18.35 -2.87 10.76
CA TYR A 549 17.01 -3.36 10.42
C TYR A 549 16.92 -3.98 9.04
N SER A 550 18.04 -4.08 8.33
CA SER A 550 18.13 -4.88 7.12
C SER A 550 18.38 -6.34 7.49
N GLU A 551 17.36 -7.18 7.37
CA GLU A 551 17.49 -8.63 7.51
C GLU A 551 17.74 -9.22 6.11
N GLU A 552 18.92 -9.82 5.88
CA GLU A 552 19.28 -10.44 4.60
C GLU A 552 19.10 -9.53 3.36
N GLY A 553 19.34 -8.22 3.52
CA GLY A 553 19.15 -7.25 2.44
C GLY A 553 17.70 -6.80 2.25
N TYR A 554 16.77 -7.19 3.11
CA TYR A 554 15.38 -6.74 3.11
C TYR A 554 15.10 -5.67 4.17
N ILE A 555 14.31 -4.65 3.83
CA ILE A 555 13.81 -3.64 4.77
C ILE A 555 12.33 -3.36 4.51
N SER A 556 11.47 -3.60 5.51
CA SER A 556 10.08 -3.13 5.46
C SER A 556 9.98 -1.68 5.93
N ILE A 557 9.61 -0.76 5.03
CA ILE A 557 9.48 0.66 5.37
C ILE A 557 8.37 0.93 6.39
N PRO A 558 7.19 0.27 6.33
CA PRO A 558 6.19 0.39 7.39
C PRO A 558 6.72 0.05 8.79
N GLU A 559 7.52 -1.02 8.91
CA GLU A 559 8.11 -1.44 10.19
C GLU A 559 9.25 -0.51 10.62
N PHE A 560 10.10 -0.11 9.68
CA PHE A 560 11.16 0.84 9.96
C PHE A 560 10.58 2.17 10.42
N ILE A 561 9.50 2.65 9.78
CA ILE A 561 8.76 3.86 10.19
C ILE A 561 8.16 3.73 11.57
N SER A 562 7.54 2.60 11.91
CA SER A 562 6.97 2.41 13.24
C SER A 562 8.05 2.47 14.32
N LYS A 563 9.23 1.90 14.05
CA LYS A 563 10.41 1.95 14.94
C LYS A 563 10.96 3.37 15.10
N ILE A 564 11.24 4.09 14.01
CA ILE A 564 11.76 5.47 14.10
C ILE A 564 10.74 6.45 14.69
N ARG A 565 9.42 6.21 14.53
CA ARG A 565 8.38 7.04 15.15
C ARG A 565 8.32 6.90 16.68
N LEU A 566 8.76 5.76 17.21
CA LEU A 566 8.83 5.48 18.64
C LEU A 566 10.14 5.97 19.26
N ASP A 567 11.21 6.11 18.47
CA ASP A 567 12.49 6.62 18.94
C ASP A 567 12.50 8.15 19.03
N LYS A 568 12.78 8.67 20.23
CA LYS A 568 12.85 10.10 20.53
C LYS A 568 13.88 10.83 19.67
N LYS A 569 14.92 10.13 19.19
CA LYS A 569 15.99 10.69 18.34
C LYS A 569 15.46 11.21 17.00
N TYR A 570 14.48 10.53 16.40
CA TYR A 570 13.91 10.93 15.10
C TYR A 570 12.72 11.88 15.21
N LYS A 571 12.25 12.21 16.41
CA LYS A 571 11.05 13.04 16.60
C LYS A 571 11.18 14.42 15.94
N LYS A 572 12.37 15.04 15.97
CA LYS A 572 12.65 16.33 15.29
C LYS A 572 12.70 16.13 13.78
N PHE A 573 13.45 15.14 13.31
CA PHE A 573 13.55 14.77 11.89
C PHE A 573 12.18 14.49 11.25
N ILE A 574 11.34 13.66 11.87
CA ILE A 574 9.99 13.30 11.39
C ILE A 574 9.07 14.53 11.31
N ARG A 575 9.08 15.36 12.36
CA ARG A 575 8.20 16.53 12.45
C ARG A 575 8.59 17.62 11.45
N LYS A 576 9.89 17.82 11.21
CA LYS A 576 10.40 18.84 10.27
C LYS A 576 10.13 18.48 8.81
N ASN A 577 10.19 17.20 8.46
CA ASN A 577 10.12 16.74 7.06
C ASN A 577 8.76 16.16 6.63
N LYS A 578 7.73 16.21 7.48
CA LYS A 578 6.38 15.65 7.22
C LYS A 578 6.43 14.21 6.67
N ILE A 579 7.23 13.37 7.32
CA ILE A 579 7.63 12.05 6.81
C ILE A 579 6.45 11.06 6.68
N ASN A 580 6.27 10.53 5.47
CA ASN A 580 5.36 9.41 5.17
C ASN A 580 6.14 8.15 4.71
N LYS A 581 5.43 7.06 4.41
CA LYS A 581 6.04 5.78 4.00
C LYS A 581 6.77 5.80 2.67
N TYR A 582 6.30 6.59 1.72
CA TYR A 582 6.94 6.73 0.42
C TYR A 582 8.19 7.61 0.50
N PHE A 583 8.15 8.65 1.33
CA PHE A 583 9.27 9.54 1.61
C PHE A 583 10.49 8.75 2.11
N ILE A 584 10.30 7.95 3.16
CA ILE A 584 11.41 7.18 3.77
C ILE A 584 11.95 6.16 2.78
N ALA A 585 11.07 5.50 2.03
CA ALA A 585 11.49 4.55 1.03
C ALA A 585 12.40 5.18 -0.03
N SER A 586 11.99 6.32 -0.59
CA SER A 586 12.80 7.07 -1.56
C SER A 586 14.10 7.57 -0.96
N TYR A 587 14.06 8.04 0.28
CA TYR A 587 15.25 8.55 0.96
C TYR A 587 16.28 7.45 1.24
N ILE A 588 15.84 6.24 1.60
CA ILE A 588 16.74 5.10 1.78
C ILE A 588 17.37 4.69 0.44
N ARG A 589 16.58 4.60 -0.64
CA ARG A 589 17.13 4.29 -1.98
C ARG A 589 18.13 5.34 -2.45
N TYR A 590 17.93 6.61 -2.08
CA TYR A 590 18.90 7.65 -2.37
C TYR A 590 20.22 7.47 -1.59
N LEU A 591 20.13 7.15 -0.29
CA LEU A 591 21.30 6.95 0.56
C LEU A 591 22.04 5.64 0.28
N PHE A 592 21.31 4.62 -0.18
CA PHE A 592 21.76 3.25 -0.44
C PHE A 592 21.20 2.76 -1.80
N PRO A 593 21.85 3.11 -2.93
CA PRO A 593 21.37 2.84 -4.29
C PRO A 593 21.15 1.35 -4.63
N GLU A 594 21.77 0.46 -3.86
CA GLU A 594 21.64 -1.00 -3.95
C GLU A 594 20.25 -1.51 -3.58
N TYR A 595 19.49 -0.76 -2.77
CA TYR A 595 18.13 -1.10 -2.41
C TYR A 595 17.15 -0.71 -3.51
N LYS A 596 16.31 -1.65 -3.95
CA LYS A 596 15.25 -1.47 -4.95
C LYS A 596 13.88 -1.79 -4.34
N GLY A 597 12.80 -1.36 -5.00
CA GLY A 597 11.42 -1.62 -4.57
C GLY A 597 10.72 -0.38 -3.99
N GLY A 598 9.40 -0.52 -3.75
CA GLY A 598 8.51 0.53 -3.28
C GLY A 598 8.64 0.83 -1.79
N CYS A 599 7.72 0.36 -0.95
CA CYS A 599 7.76 0.50 0.52
C CYS A 599 8.34 -0.74 1.23
N ASN A 600 8.81 -1.73 0.50
CA ASN A 600 9.61 -2.82 1.03
C ASN A 600 10.82 -2.90 0.11
N LEU A 601 11.99 -2.65 0.68
CA LEU A 601 13.24 -2.52 -0.07
C LEU A 601 14.01 -3.83 -0.03
N LEU A 602 14.59 -4.20 -1.16
CA LEU A 602 15.44 -5.38 -1.33
C LEU A 602 16.77 -4.93 -1.93
N SER A 603 17.87 -5.28 -1.27
CA SER A 603 19.22 -5.13 -1.80
C SER A 603 19.54 -6.36 -2.64
N LYS A 604 20.06 -6.19 -3.85
CA LYS A 604 20.73 -7.28 -4.57
C LYS A 604 22.06 -7.55 -3.86
N LYS A 605 22.06 -8.43 -2.85
CA LYS A 605 23.27 -9.15 -2.45
C LYS A 605 23.25 -10.53 -3.05
#